data_AF-A0A969GRW3-F1
#
_entry.id   AF-A0A969GRW3-F1
#
_cell.length_a   1.000
_cell.length_b   1.000
_cell.length_c   1.000
_cell.angle_alpha   90.00
_cell.angle_beta   90.00
_cell.angle_gamma   90.00
#
_symmetry.space_group_name_H-M   'P 1'
#
loop_
_entity.id
_entity.type
_entity.pdbx_description
1 polymer ?
#
loop_
_entity_poly.entity_id
_entity_poly.type
_entity_poly.pdbx_seq_one_letter_code
_entity_poly.pdbx_strand_id
1 'polypeptide(L)' 'MIVLTDQQAMTVHRLLTCILLNETYSLTDVEDALIWLSPENRQILCPFDSLWSKNLAQEIVRELRQG' A
#
# COMPACT_ATOMS: atom_id res chain seq x y z
N MET A 1 5.78 -6.33 0.06
CA MET A 1 4.57 -5.68 -0.47
C MET A 1 4.76 -4.19 -0.28
N ILE A 2 4.65 -3.38 -1.34
CA ILE A 2 4.68 -1.91 -1.21
C ILE A 2 3.25 -1.50 -0.92
N VAL A 3 3.05 -0.69 0.11
CA VAL A 3 1.72 -0.16 0.48
C VAL A 3 1.76 1.33 0.23
N LEU A 4 0.89 1.80 -0.65
CA LEU A 4 0.70 3.20 -0.98
C LEU A 4 -0.67 3.64 -0.49
N THR A 5 -0.80 4.89 -0.05
CA THR A 5 -2.11 5.52 0.09
C THR A 5 -2.75 5.71 -1.28
N ASP A 6 -4.08 5.90 -1.33
CA ASP A 6 -4.79 6.15 -2.58
C ASP A 6 -4.18 7.34 -3.36
N GLN A 7 -3.82 8.40 -2.65
CA GLN A 7 -3.19 9.58 -3.24
C GLN A 7 -1.81 9.25 -3.83
N GLN A 8 -0.97 8.50 -3.11
CA GLN A 8 0.35 8.08 -3.60
C GLN A 8 0.22 7.18 -4.82
N ALA A 9 -0.72 6.23 -4.79
CA ALA A 9 -0.99 5.34 -5.92
C ALA A 9 -1.44 6.11 -7.16
N MET A 10 -2.33 7.11 -7.00
CA MET A 10 -2.75 7.99 -8.09
C MET A 10 -1.59 8.80 -8.67
N THR A 11 -0.74 9.38 -7.82
CA THR A 11 0.44 10.13 -8.28
C THR A 11 1.40 9.24 -9.06
N VAL A 12 1.72 8.05 -8.55
CA VAL A 12 2.59 7.08 -9.24
C VAL A 12 1.97 6.64 -10.57
N HIS A 13 0.67 6.37 -10.60
CA HIS A 13 -0.03 5.97 -11.82
C HIS A 13 0.02 7.06 -12.89
N ARG A 14 -0.28 8.31 -12.53
CA ARG A 14 -0.19 9.46 -13.43
C ARG A 14 1.24 9.63 -13.95
N LEU A 15 2.23 9.56 -13.07
CA LEU A 15 3.64 9.70 -13.43
C LEU A 15 4.06 8.63 -14.45
N LEU A 16 3.74 7.36 -14.18
CA LEU A 16 4.04 6.26 -15.11
C LEU A 16 3.34 6.43 -16.46
N THR A 17 2.10 6.92 -16.44
CA THR A 17 1.35 7.20 -17.67
C THR A 17 2.03 8.30 -18.50
N CYS A 18 2.42 9.41 -17.87
CA CYS A 18 3.13 10.48 -18.56
C CYS A 18 4.49 10.00 -19.10
N ILE A 19 5.23 9.17 -18.36
CA ILE A 19 6.50 8.59 -18.84
C ILE A 19 6.26 7.71 -20.08
N LEU A 20 5.24 6.84 -20.06
CA LEU A 20 4.92 5.94 -21.18
C LEU A 20 4.47 6.71 -22.43
N LEU A 21 3.72 7.80 -22.24
CA LEU A 21 3.24 8.65 -23.33
C LEU A 21 4.24 9.71 -23.75
N ASN A 22 5.42 9.78 -23.11
CA ASN A 22 6.44 10.80 -23.31
C ASN A 22 5.90 12.24 -23.14
N GLU A 23 5.01 12.40 -22.17
CA GLU A 23 4.43 13.68 -21.77
C GLU A 23 5.28 14.36 -20.69
N THR A 24 5.09 15.66 -20.50
CA THR A 24 5.74 16.40 -19.42
C THR A 24 5.22 15.98 -18.05
N TYR A 25 6.14 15.71 -17.13
CA TYR A 25 5.84 15.40 -15.72
C TYR A 25 6.71 16.24 -14.78
N SER A 26 6.29 16.35 -13.52
CA SER A 26 7.05 17.07 -12.50
C SER A 26 8.21 16.23 -11.99
N LEU A 27 9.38 16.85 -11.83
CA LEU A 27 10.53 16.20 -11.19
C LEU A 27 10.23 15.84 -9.73
N THR A 28 9.47 16.69 -9.03
CA THR A 28 9.10 16.46 -7.63
C THR A 28 8.25 15.20 -7.47
N ASP A 29 7.34 14.93 -8.42
CA ASP A 29 6.53 13.70 -8.41
C ASP A 29 7.42 12.45 -8.56
N VAL A 30 8.53 12.56 -9.29
CA VAL A 30 9.53 11.47 -9.44
C VAL A 30 10.28 11.25 -8.13
N GLU A 31 10.77 12.31 -7.50
CA GLU A 31 11.49 12.23 -6.22
C GLU A 31 10.60 11.61 -5.12
N ASP A 32 9.36 12.08 -5.03
CA ASP A 32 8.36 11.54 -4.11
C ASP A 32 8.05 10.06 -4.39
N ALA A 33 7.84 9.70 -5.66
CA ALA A 33 7.60 8.31 -6.04
C ALA A 33 8.80 7.41 -5.71
N LEU A 34 10.03 7.87 -5.92
CA LEU A 34 11.24 7.13 -5.58
C LEU A 34 11.33 6.87 -4.07
N ILE A 35 10.95 7.87 -3.26
CA ILE A 35 10.87 7.71 -1.81
C ILE A 35 9.81 6.65 -1.46
N TRP A 36 8.58 6.75 -1.97
CA TRP A 36 7.50 5.82 -1.59
C TRP A 36 7.75 4.38 -2.06
N LEU A 37 8.40 4.21 -3.20
CA LEU A 37 8.72 2.90 -3.77
C LEU A 37 10.06 2.34 -3.25
N SER A 38 10.79 3.10 -2.43
CA SER A 38 12.09 2.68 -1.91
C SER A 38 11.96 1.42 -1.05
N PRO A 39 12.96 0.53 -1.06
CA PRO A 39 12.97 -0.65 -0.21
C PRO A 39 12.92 -0.32 1.28
N GLU A 40 13.44 0.83 1.71
CA GLU A 40 13.41 1.26 3.12
C GLU A 40 11.99 1.62 3.58
N ASN A 41 11.14 2.11 2.67
CA ASN A 41 9.74 2.42 2.93
C ASN A 41 8.79 1.23 2.77
N ARG A 42 9.32 0.01 2.61
CA ARG A 42 8.51 -1.22 2.67
C ARG A 42 8.04 -1.45 4.10
N GLN A 43 6.97 -0.76 4.50
CA GLN A 43 6.18 -1.19 5.64
C GLN A 43 5.57 -2.55 5.29
N ILE A 44 6.12 -3.60 5.89
CA ILE A 44 5.47 -4.90 5.96
C ILE A 44 4.32 -4.74 6.95
N LEU A 45 3.18 -4.22 6.49
CA LEU A 45 1.95 -4.28 7.26
C LEU A 45 1.55 -5.75 7.32
N CYS A 46 1.78 -6.37 8.46
CA CYS A 46 1.23 -7.68 8.75
C CYS A 46 -0.29 -7.52 8.77
N PRO A 47 -1.06 -8.20 7.89
CA PRO A 47 -2.51 -8.05 7.84
C PRO A 47 -3.22 -8.48 9.14
N PHE A 48 -2.48 -9.07 10.08
CA PHE A 48 -2.94 -9.47 11.42
C PHE A 48 -2.81 -8.39 12.50
N ASP A 49 -2.15 -7.26 12.23
CA ASP A 49 -2.05 -6.14 13.18
C ASP A 49 -3.28 -5.23 13.21
N SER A 50 -4.21 -5.44 12.27
CA SER A 50 -5.51 -4.77 12.28
C SER A 50 -6.36 -5.24 13.48
N LEU A 51 -7.03 -4.30 14.15
CA LEU A 51 -7.97 -4.61 15.23
C LEU A 51 -9.12 -5.51 14.70
N TRP A 52 -9.46 -5.35 13.42
CA TRP A 52 -10.44 -6.18 12.73
C TRP A 52 -9.94 -7.62 12.51
N SER A 53 -8.67 -7.82 12.16
CA SER A 53 -8.10 -9.17 12.00
C SER A 53 -7.97 -9.91 13.33
N LYS A 54 -7.68 -9.19 14.43
CA LYS A 54 -7.69 -9.78 15.78
C LYS A 54 -9.10 -10.21 16.19
N ASN A 55 -10.09 -9.36 15.94
CA ASN A 55 -11.49 -9.69 16.22
C ASN A 55 -11.97 -10.88 15.37
N LEU A 56 -11.62 -10.93 14.09
CA LEU A 56 -11.97 -12.04 13.20
C LEU A 56 -11.33 -13.36 13.66
N ALA A 57 -10.06 -13.32 14.06
CA ALA A 57 -9.37 -14.50 14.59
C ALA A 57 -10.01 -15.01 15.88
N GLN A 58 -10.40 -14.10 16.78
CA GLN A 58 -11.13 -14.46 18.01
C GLN A 58 -12.48 -15.10 17.71
N GLU A 59 -13.21 -14.56 16.73
CA GLU A 59 -14.52 -15.07 16.33
C GLU A 59 -14.42 -16.48 15.74
N ILE A 60 -13.45 -16.74 14.86
CA ILE A 60 -13.20 -18.07 14.30
C ILE A 60 -12.87 -19.10 15.41
N VAL A 61 -12.02 -18.72 16.37
CA VAL A 61 -11.67 -19.61 17.50
C VAL A 61 -12.88 -19.89 18.40
N ARG A 62 -13.78 -18.91 18.57
CA ARG A 62 -15.01 -19.06 19.34
C ARG A 62 -15.93 -20.10 18.70
N GLU A 63 -16.19 -19.96 17.40
CA GLU A 63 -17.06 -20.87 16.64
C GLU A 63 -16.51 -22.30 16.63
N LEU A 64 -15.19 -22.47 16.46
CA LEU A 64 -14.54 -23.79 16.50
C LEU A 64 -14.60 -24.50 17.86
N ARG A 65 -14.86 -23.79 18.96
CA ARG A 65 -15.04 -24.39 20.30
C ARG A 65 -16.50 -24.69 20.63
N GLN A 66 -17.44 -24.14 19.86
CA GLN A 66 -18.88 -24.27 20.09
C GLN A 66 -19.56 -25.26 19.13
N GLY A 67 -18.87 -25.68 18.07
CA GLY A 67 -19.22 -26.85 17.24
C GLY A 67 -18.55 -28.12 17.71
#